data_AF-A0A0D8JAS9-F1
#
_entry.id   AF-A0A0D8JAS9-F1
#
_cell.length_a   1.000
_cell.length_b   1.000
_cell.length_c   1.000
_cell.angle_alpha   90.00
_cell.angle_beta   90.00
_cell.angle_gamma   90.00
#
_symmetry.space_group_name_H-M   'P 1'
#
loop_
_entity.id
_entity.type
_entity.pdbx_description
1 polymer ?
#
loop_
_entity_poly.entity_id
_entity_poly.type
_entity_poly.pdbx_seq_one_letter_code
_entity_poly.pdbx_strand_id
1 'polypeptide(L)'
;MEDPDYLNFYKTELKSSLQKIEEKIRKRQNPKLNPYNLSIQIFKLINDYKISKDRTDIHDRIRKFHDYYGWMAKGNTRQLGLCSGAVYRTFNFLSIKPEDRDGRKVAKHMSNGVHIEHSIPVKVIGDLLITEINNESTIQDVFNVIISYSICTAFSRLDENNSIREKYSHEHPDIRRENYSSGKLPRLENIKPFSRYKSDLIIYSMQTGLVVDKNTSLKELQDNWINMNIFNWRFIKENYE
;
A
#
# COMPACT_ATOMS: atom_id res chain seq x y z
N MET A 1 -6.76 22.93 14.62
CA MET A 1 -6.05 21.66 14.91
C MET A 1 -4.59 22.03 15.07
N GLU A 2 -4.23 22.55 16.24
CA GLU A 2 -2.92 23.14 16.55
C GLU A 2 -2.28 22.44 17.76
N ASP A 3 -2.72 21.24 18.09
CA ASP A 3 -2.15 20.46 19.18
C ASP A 3 -1.01 19.58 18.64
N PRO A 4 0.26 19.90 18.96
CA PRO A 4 1.41 19.11 18.53
C PRO A 4 1.34 17.66 19.01
N ASP A 5 0.60 17.38 20.09
CA ASP A 5 0.47 16.04 20.66
C ASP A 5 -0.39 15.12 19.78
N TYR A 6 -1.25 15.69 18.92
CA TYR A 6 -2.17 14.92 18.09
C TYR A 6 -1.46 14.10 17.01
N LEU A 7 -0.49 14.68 16.31
CA LEU A 7 0.29 13.96 15.31
C LEU A 7 1.27 12.96 15.95
N ASN A 8 1.77 13.27 17.14
CA ASN A 8 2.63 12.35 17.89
C ASN A 8 1.93 11.04 18.24
N PHE A 9 0.63 11.09 18.57
CA PHE A 9 -0.18 9.89 18.74
C PHE A 9 -0.13 8.99 17.49
N TYR A 10 -0.36 9.55 16.30
CA TYR A 10 -0.41 8.74 15.07
C TYR A 10 0.95 8.25 14.59
N LYS A 11 2.02 9.01 14.85
CA LYS A 11 3.40 8.53 14.68
C LYS A 11 3.66 7.31 15.57
N THR A 12 3.19 7.34 16.81
CA THR A 12 3.29 6.22 17.76
C THR A 12 2.45 5.03 17.31
N GLU A 13 1.24 5.26 16.79
CA GLU A 13 0.40 4.22 16.20
C GLU A 13 1.12 3.52 15.04
N LEU A 14 1.66 4.28 14.08
CA LEU A 14 2.44 3.70 12.97
C LEU A 14 3.63 2.90 13.50
N LYS A 15 4.43 3.46 14.41
CA LYS A 15 5.60 2.77 14.99
C LYS A 15 5.21 1.44 15.63
N SER A 16 4.11 1.41 16.40
CA SER A 16 3.60 0.17 17.00
C SER A 16 3.16 -0.84 15.94
N SER A 17 2.51 -0.39 14.85
CA SER A 17 2.13 -1.27 13.73
C SER A 17 3.36 -1.88 13.05
N LEU A 18 4.37 -1.06 12.75
CA LEU A 18 5.62 -1.52 12.12
C LEU A 18 6.36 -2.54 12.99
N GLN A 19 6.46 -2.29 14.29
CA GLN A 19 7.07 -3.23 15.25
C GLN A 19 6.31 -4.57 15.28
N LYS A 20 4.97 -4.55 15.29
CA LYS A 20 4.16 -5.77 15.23
C LYS A 20 4.36 -6.54 13.93
N ILE A 21 4.50 -5.85 12.79
CA ILE A 21 4.80 -6.50 11.50
C ILE A 21 6.18 -7.16 11.56
N GLU A 22 7.18 -6.45 12.07
CA GLU A 22 8.53 -6.99 12.24
C GLU A 22 8.56 -8.22 13.16
N GLU A 23 7.85 -8.17 14.29
CA GLU A 23 7.71 -9.32 15.17
C GLU A 23 7.00 -10.50 14.50
N LYS A 24 5.94 -10.25 13.72
CA LYS A 24 5.25 -11.29 12.94
C LYS A 24 6.20 -11.99 11.97
N ILE A 25 7.07 -11.23 11.31
CA ILE A 25 8.09 -11.76 10.40
C ILE A 25 9.08 -12.64 11.19
N ARG A 26 9.69 -12.10 12.25
CA ARG A 26 10.67 -12.83 13.09
C ARG A 26 10.11 -14.11 13.72
N LYS A 27 8.86 -14.05 14.20
CA LYS A 27 8.17 -15.19 14.83
C LYS A 27 7.52 -16.13 13.82
N ARG A 28 7.69 -15.91 12.50
CA ARG A 28 7.07 -16.69 11.41
C ARG A 28 5.57 -16.86 11.57
N GLN A 29 4.88 -15.85 12.11
CA GLN A 29 3.45 -15.91 12.31
C GLN A 29 2.72 -15.87 10.97
N ASN A 30 1.74 -16.75 10.80
CA ASN A 30 0.96 -16.90 9.56
C ASN A 30 1.86 -17.07 8.32
N PRO A 31 2.68 -18.13 8.24
CA PRO A 31 3.67 -18.30 7.17
C PRO A 31 3.04 -18.30 5.77
N LYS A 32 1.78 -18.77 5.64
CA LYS A 32 1.02 -18.73 4.40
C LYS A 32 0.83 -17.32 3.84
N LEU A 33 0.73 -16.31 4.72
CA LEU A 33 0.51 -14.90 4.38
C LEU A 33 1.79 -14.07 4.49
N ASN A 34 2.94 -14.67 4.80
CA ASN A 34 4.21 -13.95 4.86
C ASN A 34 4.55 -13.36 3.46
N PRO A 35 5.07 -12.13 3.38
CA PRO A 35 5.44 -11.48 2.12
C PRO A 35 6.36 -12.32 1.22
N TYR A 36 7.29 -13.09 1.81
CA TYR A 36 8.15 -14.02 1.07
C TYR A 36 7.32 -15.08 0.34
N ASN A 37 6.47 -15.79 1.07
CA ASN A 37 5.63 -16.86 0.52
C ASN A 37 4.58 -16.34 -0.46
N LEU A 38 4.02 -15.15 -0.21
CA LEU A 38 3.12 -14.50 -1.16
C LEU A 38 3.84 -14.11 -2.46
N SER A 39 5.09 -13.65 -2.38
CA SER A 39 5.90 -13.37 -3.58
C SER A 39 6.15 -14.64 -4.40
N ILE A 40 6.41 -15.79 -3.75
CA ILE A 40 6.50 -17.10 -4.43
C ILE A 40 5.19 -17.45 -5.14
N GLN A 41 4.05 -17.32 -4.44
CA GLN A 41 2.75 -17.62 -5.03
C GLN A 41 2.44 -16.73 -6.23
N ILE A 42 2.70 -15.42 -6.11
CA ILE A 42 2.47 -14.46 -7.20
C ILE A 42 3.38 -14.78 -8.40
N PHE A 43 4.65 -15.11 -8.18
CA PHE A 43 5.57 -15.52 -9.25
C PHE A 43 5.01 -16.71 -10.04
N LYS A 44 4.54 -17.75 -9.34
CA LYS A 44 3.91 -18.92 -9.98
C LYS A 44 2.67 -18.53 -10.79
N LEU A 45 1.76 -17.75 -10.18
CA LEU A 45 0.54 -17.29 -10.85
C LEU A 45 0.82 -16.46 -12.10
N ILE A 46 1.88 -15.64 -12.12
CA ILE A 46 2.28 -14.88 -13.31
C ILE A 46 2.74 -15.82 -14.43
N ASN A 47 3.51 -16.85 -14.10
CA ASN A 47 3.95 -17.83 -15.09
C ASN A 47 2.79 -18.69 -15.61
N ASP A 48 1.86 -19.07 -14.74
CA ASP A 48 0.63 -19.77 -15.14
C ASP A 48 -0.27 -18.87 -16.01
N TYR A 49 -0.39 -17.59 -15.68
CA TYR A 49 -1.12 -16.60 -16.47
C TYR A 49 -0.61 -16.52 -17.91
N LYS A 50 0.70 -16.68 -18.15
CA LYS A 50 1.24 -16.64 -19.51
C LYS A 50 0.66 -17.73 -20.40
N ILE A 51 0.24 -18.84 -19.80
CA ILE A 51 -0.40 -19.99 -20.44
C ILE A 51 -1.93 -19.80 -20.48
N SER A 52 -2.57 -19.56 -19.34
CA SER A 52 -4.04 -19.58 -19.19
C SER A 52 -4.74 -18.26 -19.52
N LYS A 53 -4.02 -17.13 -19.45
CA LYS A 53 -4.54 -15.76 -19.52
C LYS A 53 -5.55 -15.37 -18.42
N ASP A 54 -5.67 -16.12 -17.32
CA ASP A 54 -6.48 -15.74 -16.15
C ASP A 54 -5.63 -15.05 -15.06
N ARG A 55 -6.02 -13.82 -14.69
CA ARG A 55 -5.31 -12.95 -13.75
C ARG A 55 -6.01 -12.76 -12.40
N THR A 56 -7.15 -13.41 -12.18
CA THR A 56 -8.01 -13.15 -11.01
C THR A 56 -7.28 -13.40 -9.69
N ASP A 57 -6.52 -14.48 -9.62
CA ASP A 57 -5.80 -14.87 -8.40
C ASP A 57 -4.59 -13.97 -8.08
N ILE A 58 -3.98 -13.34 -9.09
CA ILE A 58 -2.83 -12.43 -8.89
C ILE A 58 -3.27 -11.24 -8.03
N HIS A 59 -4.39 -10.60 -8.38
CA HIS A 59 -4.89 -9.44 -7.65
C HIS A 59 -5.28 -9.77 -6.20
N ASP A 60 -5.88 -10.94 -5.97
CA ASP A 60 -6.20 -11.40 -4.61
C ASP A 60 -4.94 -11.60 -3.77
N ARG A 61 -3.87 -12.18 -4.35
CA ARG A 61 -2.60 -12.35 -3.64
C ARG A 61 -1.90 -11.04 -3.33
N ILE A 62 -1.96 -10.06 -4.23
CA ILE A 62 -1.45 -8.70 -3.96
C ILE A 62 -2.22 -8.07 -2.78
N ARG A 63 -3.55 -8.20 -2.73
CA ARG A 63 -4.34 -7.69 -1.59
C ARG A 63 -3.96 -8.38 -0.28
N LYS A 64 -3.74 -9.69 -0.28
CA LYS A 64 -3.26 -10.42 0.89
C LYS A 64 -1.86 -9.97 1.34
N PHE A 65 -1.01 -9.61 0.37
CA PHE A 65 0.29 -9.02 0.64
C PHE A 65 0.12 -7.67 1.35
N HIS A 66 -0.76 -6.81 0.86
CA HIS A 66 -1.08 -5.51 1.48
C HIS A 66 -1.71 -5.65 2.88
N ASP A 67 -2.66 -6.58 3.05
CA ASP A 67 -3.28 -6.90 4.34
C ASP A 67 -2.21 -7.26 5.40
N TYR A 68 -1.12 -7.95 5.01
CA TYR A 68 -0.02 -8.31 5.93
C TYR A 68 0.64 -7.08 6.56
N TYR A 69 0.83 -6.03 5.77
CA TYR A 69 1.41 -4.75 6.21
C TYR A 69 0.40 -3.83 6.89
N GLY A 70 -0.82 -4.30 7.14
CA GLY A 70 -1.89 -3.52 7.74
C GLY A 70 -2.48 -2.46 6.82
N TRP A 71 -2.31 -2.63 5.51
CA TRP A 71 -2.94 -1.81 4.47
C TRP A 71 -4.32 -2.38 4.14
N MET A 72 -5.17 -2.44 5.17
CA MET A 72 -6.53 -2.94 5.09
C MET A 72 -7.46 -2.17 6.02
N ALA A 73 -8.67 -1.89 5.56
CA ALA A 73 -9.65 -1.16 6.37
C ALA A 73 -10.29 -2.05 7.46
N LYS A 74 -10.46 -3.36 7.22
CA LYS A 74 -11.16 -4.28 8.15
C LYS A 74 -10.39 -4.57 9.44
N GLY A 75 -11.07 -5.17 10.42
CA GLY A 75 -10.46 -5.66 11.66
C GLY A 75 -10.31 -4.57 12.72
N ASN A 76 -9.27 -4.66 13.55
CA ASN A 76 -8.93 -3.67 14.57
C ASN A 76 -7.42 -3.40 14.58
N THR A 77 -7.00 -2.31 15.21
CA THR A 77 -5.58 -1.89 15.26
C THR A 77 -4.66 -2.90 15.96
N ARG A 78 -5.18 -3.74 16.87
CA ARG A 78 -4.38 -4.82 17.50
C ARG A 78 -3.95 -5.89 16.48
N GLN A 79 -4.79 -6.13 15.47
CA GLN A 79 -4.56 -7.10 14.41
C GLN A 79 -3.94 -6.50 13.13
N LEU A 80 -3.46 -5.25 13.18
CA LEU A 80 -3.03 -4.46 12.01
C LEU A 80 -4.18 -4.09 11.05
N GLY A 81 -5.42 -4.06 11.54
CA GLY A 81 -6.58 -3.56 10.79
C GLY A 81 -6.72 -2.05 10.82
N LEU A 82 -7.83 -1.54 10.28
CA LEU A 82 -8.22 -0.11 10.31
C LEU A 82 -7.13 0.83 9.74
N CYS A 83 -6.43 0.38 8.70
CA CYS A 83 -5.37 1.12 8.00
C CYS A 83 -4.17 1.50 8.89
N SER A 84 -3.98 0.80 10.02
CA SER A 84 -2.97 1.14 11.04
C SER A 84 -1.53 1.08 10.54
N GLY A 85 -1.24 0.30 9.50
CA GLY A 85 0.08 0.22 8.85
C GLY A 85 0.31 1.22 7.71
N ALA A 86 -0.68 2.06 7.38
CA ALA A 86 -0.53 3.07 6.34
C ALA A 86 0.37 4.23 6.84
N VAL A 87 1.44 4.50 6.07
CA VAL A 87 2.40 5.58 6.34
C VAL A 87 1.77 6.95 6.07
N TYR A 88 0.93 7.05 5.06
CA TYR A 88 0.27 8.29 4.66
C TYR A 88 -1.17 8.30 5.13
N ARG A 89 -1.66 9.44 5.61
CA ARG A 89 -3.03 9.58 6.13
C ARG A 89 -3.63 10.92 5.76
N THR A 90 -4.91 10.94 5.39
CA THR A 90 -5.62 12.18 5.10
C THR A 90 -5.97 12.92 6.38
N PHE A 91 -6.12 14.25 6.28
CA PHE A 91 -6.55 15.07 7.42
C PHE A 91 -7.86 14.58 8.07
N ASN A 92 -8.89 14.24 7.27
CA ASN A 92 -10.16 13.78 7.85
C ASN A 92 -10.06 12.36 8.42
N PHE A 93 -9.21 11.47 7.90
CA PHE A 93 -8.90 10.20 8.59
C PHE A 93 -8.30 10.47 9.97
N LEU A 94 -7.35 11.40 10.03
CA LEU A 94 -6.73 11.80 11.29
C LEU A 94 -7.73 12.45 12.21
N SER A 95 -8.85 13.01 11.75
CA SER A 95 -9.88 13.59 12.62
C SER A 95 -10.80 12.55 13.27
N ILE A 96 -10.76 11.29 12.82
CA ILE A 96 -11.52 10.18 13.41
C ILE A 96 -10.67 9.54 14.51
N LYS A 97 -11.16 9.57 15.75
CA LYS A 97 -10.51 8.91 16.88
C LYS A 97 -10.32 7.42 16.59
N PRO A 98 -9.17 6.83 16.93
CA PRO A 98 -8.87 5.42 16.65
C PRO A 98 -9.94 4.42 17.10
N GLU A 99 -10.53 4.64 18.28
CA GLU A 99 -11.58 3.82 18.88
C GLU A 99 -12.91 3.89 18.12
N ASP A 100 -13.14 4.96 17.37
CA ASP A 100 -14.38 5.20 16.63
C ASP A 100 -14.30 4.68 15.18
N ARG A 101 -13.10 4.36 14.68
CA ARG A 101 -12.90 3.95 13.28
C ARG A 101 -13.65 2.68 12.93
N ASP A 102 -14.34 2.70 11.80
CA ASP A 102 -15.04 1.54 11.27
C ASP A 102 -14.65 1.24 9.82
N GLY A 103 -14.04 0.07 9.60
CA GLY A 103 -13.65 -0.40 8.28
C GLY A 103 -14.66 -1.32 7.58
N ARG A 104 -15.81 -1.58 8.19
CA ARG A 104 -16.84 -2.46 7.61
C ARG A 104 -17.47 -1.81 6.39
N LYS A 105 -17.96 -2.62 5.45
CA LYS A 105 -18.64 -2.13 4.23
C LYS A 105 -19.86 -1.26 4.55
N VAL A 106 -20.58 -1.56 5.64
CA VAL A 106 -21.75 -0.77 6.09
C VAL A 106 -21.38 0.66 6.51
N ALA A 107 -20.13 0.90 6.91
CA ALA A 107 -19.65 2.22 7.30
C ALA A 107 -19.21 3.10 6.12
N LYS A 108 -19.44 2.66 4.86
CA LYS A 108 -19.05 3.39 3.65
C LYS A 108 -19.62 4.82 3.58
N HIS A 109 -20.75 5.08 4.22
CA HIS A 109 -21.40 6.38 4.24
C HIS A 109 -21.39 7.04 5.62
N MET A 110 -20.63 6.49 6.57
CA MET A 110 -20.54 7.00 7.93
C MET A 110 -19.32 7.92 8.07
N SER A 111 -19.42 8.92 8.95
CA SER A 111 -18.33 9.87 9.21
C SER A 111 -17.10 9.23 9.84
N ASN A 112 -17.29 8.13 10.60
CA ASN A 112 -16.23 7.34 11.19
C ASN A 112 -15.73 6.20 10.29
N GLY A 113 -16.29 6.08 9.09
CA GLY A 113 -15.90 5.07 8.11
C GLY A 113 -14.49 5.32 7.60
N VAL A 114 -13.65 4.29 7.58
CA VAL A 114 -12.27 4.37 7.06
C VAL A 114 -12.03 3.46 5.86
N HIS A 115 -11.05 3.83 5.04
CA HIS A 115 -10.60 3.07 3.88
C HIS A 115 -9.08 3.13 3.73
N ILE A 116 -8.52 2.10 3.08
CA ILE A 116 -7.15 2.14 2.60
C ILE A 116 -7.20 2.44 1.10
N GLU A 117 -6.57 3.54 0.70
CA GLU A 117 -6.50 3.91 -0.70
C GLU A 117 -5.12 3.64 -1.26
N HIS A 118 -5.05 2.93 -2.38
CA HIS A 118 -3.78 2.57 -3.01
C HIS A 118 -3.47 3.59 -4.09
N SER A 119 -2.49 4.45 -3.84
CA SER A 119 -2.17 5.57 -4.75
C SER A 119 -1.96 5.07 -6.18
N ILE A 120 -1.29 3.92 -6.33
CA ILE A 120 -1.34 3.10 -7.55
C ILE A 120 -2.33 1.94 -7.34
N PRO A 121 -3.41 1.84 -8.14
CA PRO A 121 -4.40 0.77 -7.95
C PRO A 121 -3.80 -0.64 -8.04
N VAL A 122 -4.28 -1.57 -7.22
CA VAL A 122 -3.83 -2.99 -7.22
C VAL A 122 -3.86 -3.63 -8.61
N LYS A 123 -4.88 -3.32 -9.42
CA LYS A 123 -4.98 -3.81 -10.80
C LYS A 123 -3.80 -3.34 -11.66
N VAL A 124 -3.39 -2.08 -11.50
CA VAL A 124 -2.23 -1.53 -12.21
C VAL A 124 -0.95 -2.24 -11.77
N ILE A 125 -0.77 -2.48 -10.46
CA ILE A 125 0.37 -3.24 -9.93
C ILE A 125 0.41 -4.67 -10.52
N GLY A 126 -0.75 -5.33 -10.60
CA GLY A 126 -0.86 -6.64 -11.25
C GLY A 126 -0.44 -6.62 -12.72
N ASP A 127 -0.88 -5.62 -13.48
CA ASP A 127 -0.51 -5.45 -14.89
C ASP A 127 1.00 -5.15 -15.05
N LEU A 128 1.62 -4.37 -14.16
CA LEU A 128 3.06 -4.12 -14.13
C LEU A 128 3.86 -5.40 -13.84
N LEU A 129 3.43 -6.20 -12.85
CA LEU A 129 4.04 -7.50 -12.54
C LEU A 129 3.99 -8.45 -13.74
N ILE A 130 2.84 -8.55 -14.40
CA ILE A 130 2.68 -9.41 -15.59
C ILE A 130 3.62 -8.98 -16.73
N THR A 131 3.86 -7.67 -16.86
CA THR A 131 4.72 -7.10 -17.89
C THR A 131 6.20 -7.34 -17.59
N GLU A 132 6.63 -7.13 -16.35
CA GLU A 132 8.04 -7.16 -15.96
C GLU A 132 8.55 -8.58 -15.68
N ILE A 133 7.75 -9.39 -14.99
CA ILE A 133 8.22 -10.67 -14.43
C ILE A 133 8.26 -11.73 -15.51
N ASN A 134 9.44 -12.30 -15.74
CA ASN A 134 9.72 -13.33 -16.72
C ASN A 134 10.45 -14.55 -16.12
N ASN A 135 10.83 -15.52 -16.97
CA ASN A 135 11.44 -16.77 -16.50
C ASN A 135 12.85 -16.57 -15.90
N GLU A 136 13.49 -15.44 -16.19
CA GLU A 136 14.79 -15.04 -15.64
C GLU A 136 14.63 -14.21 -14.36
N SER A 137 13.42 -13.71 -14.08
CA SER A 137 13.14 -12.95 -12.87
C SER A 137 13.18 -13.83 -11.62
N THR A 138 13.53 -13.20 -10.51
CA THR A 138 13.60 -13.81 -9.19
C THR A 138 12.33 -13.52 -8.36
N ILE A 139 12.15 -14.26 -7.26
CA ILE A 139 11.09 -13.95 -6.29
C ILE A 139 11.27 -12.56 -5.67
N GLN A 140 12.53 -12.12 -5.53
CA GLN A 140 12.85 -10.79 -5.04
C GLN A 140 12.31 -9.70 -5.97
N ASP A 141 12.33 -9.93 -7.29
CA ASP A 141 11.81 -8.95 -8.26
C ASP A 141 10.30 -8.76 -8.10
N VAL A 142 9.55 -9.83 -7.84
CA VAL A 142 8.12 -9.76 -7.50
C VAL A 142 7.89 -8.91 -6.26
N PHE A 143 8.63 -9.20 -5.18
CA PHE A 143 8.54 -8.44 -3.93
C PHE A 143 8.85 -6.95 -4.16
N ASN A 144 9.95 -6.67 -4.87
CA ASN A 144 10.40 -5.32 -5.16
C ASN A 144 9.36 -4.55 -5.97
N VAL A 145 8.77 -5.14 -7.02
CA VAL A 145 7.71 -4.48 -7.79
C VAL A 145 6.49 -4.19 -6.92
N ILE A 146 6.03 -5.15 -6.09
CA ILE A 146 4.88 -4.90 -5.22
C ILE A 146 5.18 -3.74 -4.28
N ILE A 147 6.24 -3.79 -3.49
CA ILE A 147 6.58 -2.71 -2.56
C ILE A 147 6.82 -1.39 -3.30
N SER A 148 7.46 -1.42 -4.48
CA SER A 148 7.80 -0.22 -5.26
C SER A 148 6.60 0.63 -5.64
N TYR A 149 5.47 -0.02 -5.90
CA TYR A 149 4.26 0.63 -6.40
C TYR A 149 3.12 0.68 -5.36
N SER A 150 3.33 0.18 -4.13
CA SER A 150 2.25 0.04 -3.13
C SER A 150 2.15 1.19 -2.13
N ILE A 151 2.35 2.45 -2.56
CA ILE A 151 2.09 3.60 -1.68
C ILE A 151 0.60 3.67 -1.35
N CYS A 152 0.28 3.39 -0.08
CA CYS A 152 -1.09 3.41 0.43
C CYS A 152 -1.31 4.58 1.38
N THR A 153 -2.52 5.13 1.35
CA THR A 153 -2.95 6.24 2.21
C THR A 153 -4.20 5.84 2.96
N ALA A 154 -4.26 6.07 4.28
CA ALA A 154 -5.48 5.89 5.05
C ALA A 154 -6.42 7.09 4.83
N PHE A 155 -7.66 6.79 4.46
CA PHE A 155 -8.69 7.75 4.09
C PHE A 155 -9.88 7.62 5.04
N SER A 156 -10.55 8.74 5.32
CA SER A 156 -11.95 8.68 5.71
C SER A 156 -12.78 8.31 4.48
N ARG A 157 -13.91 7.61 4.65
CA ARG A 157 -14.82 7.30 3.54
C ARG A 157 -15.42 8.57 2.91
N LEU A 158 -15.54 9.64 3.69
CA LEU A 158 -15.93 10.97 3.20
C LEU A 158 -14.89 11.56 2.24
N ASP A 159 -13.59 11.40 2.55
CA ASP A 159 -12.52 11.83 1.66
C ASP A 159 -12.50 11.05 0.36
N GLU A 160 -12.64 9.73 0.44
CA GLU A 160 -12.51 8.83 -0.72
C GLU A 160 -13.48 9.23 -1.84
N ASN A 161 -14.75 9.41 -1.50
CA ASN A 161 -15.80 9.78 -2.45
C ASN A 161 -15.56 11.15 -3.08
N ASN A 162 -14.94 12.07 -2.33
CA ASN A 162 -14.82 13.47 -2.74
C ASN A 162 -13.46 13.82 -3.32
N SER A 163 -12.42 13.03 -3.07
CA SER A 163 -11.03 13.46 -3.30
C SER A 163 -10.33 12.68 -4.41
N ILE A 164 -10.90 11.57 -4.88
CA ILE A 164 -10.39 10.86 -6.06
C ILE A 164 -11.08 11.45 -7.29
N ARG A 165 -10.31 11.82 -8.31
CA ARG A 165 -10.88 12.28 -9.59
C ARG A 165 -11.54 11.07 -10.27
N GLU A 166 -12.79 11.17 -10.67
CA GLU A 166 -13.60 10.06 -11.20
C GLU A 166 -12.90 9.26 -12.31
N LYS A 167 -12.27 9.97 -13.25
CA LYS A 167 -11.46 9.39 -14.34
C LYS A 167 -10.26 8.54 -13.89
N TYR A 168 -9.83 8.65 -12.63
CA TYR A 168 -8.69 7.92 -12.05
C TYR A 168 -9.10 7.00 -10.90
N SER A 169 -10.39 6.62 -10.84
CA SER A 169 -10.90 5.64 -9.87
C SER A 169 -10.24 4.25 -10.01
N HIS A 170 -9.84 3.88 -11.22
CA HIS A 170 -9.25 2.58 -11.54
C HIS A 170 -7.93 2.66 -12.31
N GLU A 171 -7.38 3.86 -12.45
CA GLU A 171 -6.21 4.17 -13.27
C GLU A 171 -5.29 5.16 -12.55
N HIS A 172 -4.05 5.28 -13.00
CA HIS A 172 -3.12 6.30 -12.53
C HIS A 172 -2.66 7.17 -13.71
N PRO A 173 -2.67 8.52 -13.59
CA PRO A 173 -2.37 9.42 -14.71
C PRO A 173 -0.98 9.19 -15.33
N ASP A 174 0.01 8.87 -14.50
CA ASP A 174 1.41 8.65 -14.91
C ASP A 174 1.69 7.20 -15.32
N ILE A 175 0.75 6.26 -15.09
CA ILE A 175 0.93 4.83 -15.39
C ILE A 175 -0.18 4.41 -16.34
N ARG A 176 0.01 4.72 -17.62
CA ARG A 176 -0.90 4.32 -18.70
C ARG A 176 -0.43 3.02 -19.32
N ARG A 177 -1.38 2.13 -19.62
CA ARG A 177 -1.11 0.81 -20.21
C ARG A 177 -0.26 0.89 -21.48
N GLU A 178 -0.52 1.90 -22.28
CA GLU A 178 0.19 2.26 -23.51
C GLU A 178 1.70 2.44 -23.30
N ASN A 179 2.09 2.97 -22.13
CA ASN A 179 3.47 3.36 -21.83
C ASN A 179 4.32 2.17 -21.34
N TYR A 180 3.71 1.12 -20.80
CA TYR A 180 4.43 -0.08 -20.34
C TYR A 180 4.14 -1.31 -21.19
N SER A 181 3.23 -1.25 -22.16
CA SER A 181 3.06 -2.31 -23.17
C SER A 181 4.30 -2.58 -24.02
N SER A 182 5.28 -1.66 -24.06
CA SER A 182 6.58 -1.84 -24.70
C SER A 182 7.60 -2.61 -23.85
N GLY A 183 7.19 -3.21 -22.73
CA GLY A 183 8.05 -4.03 -21.88
C GLY A 183 9.01 -3.23 -20.99
N LYS A 184 8.68 -1.98 -20.66
CA LYS A 184 9.47 -1.17 -19.71
C LYS A 184 8.56 -0.57 -18.65
N LEU A 185 8.90 -0.78 -17.40
CA LEU A 185 8.23 -0.12 -16.30
C LEU A 185 8.45 1.40 -16.33
N PRO A 186 7.43 2.20 -15.95
CA PRO A 186 7.61 3.62 -15.73
C PRO A 186 8.64 3.85 -14.61
N ARG A 187 9.54 4.81 -14.80
CA ARG A 187 10.53 5.15 -13.78
C ARG A 187 9.87 5.76 -12.55
N LEU A 188 10.28 5.34 -11.35
CA LEU A 188 9.67 5.76 -10.09
C LEU A 188 9.80 7.27 -9.85
N GLU A 189 10.90 7.88 -10.26
CA GLU A 189 11.13 9.33 -10.20
C GLU A 189 10.12 10.15 -11.04
N ASN A 190 9.48 9.54 -12.04
CA ASN A 190 8.53 10.21 -12.92
C ASN A 190 7.07 10.03 -12.49
N ILE A 191 6.80 9.21 -11.48
CA ILE A 191 5.45 8.93 -11.01
C ILE A 191 5.14 9.82 -9.83
N LYS A 192 4.04 10.57 -9.89
CA LYS A 192 3.52 11.35 -8.77
C LYS A 192 2.30 10.61 -8.19
N PRO A 193 2.47 9.76 -7.16
CA PRO A 193 1.41 8.85 -6.71
C PRO A 193 0.13 9.56 -6.26
N PHE A 194 0.25 10.79 -5.75
CA PHE A 194 -0.90 11.57 -5.26
C PHE A 194 -1.55 12.45 -6.32
N SER A 195 -1.05 12.44 -7.56
CA SER A 195 -1.61 13.22 -8.68
C SER A 195 -3.04 12.81 -9.07
N ARG A 196 -3.47 11.59 -8.70
CA ARG A 196 -4.86 11.14 -8.89
C ARG A 196 -5.87 11.87 -8.00
N TYR A 197 -5.42 12.48 -6.91
CA TYR A 197 -6.29 13.15 -5.95
C TYR A 197 -6.63 14.60 -6.38
N LYS A 198 -7.72 15.16 -5.86
CA LYS A 198 -8.07 16.57 -6.00
C LYS A 198 -7.07 17.45 -5.25
N SER A 199 -6.92 18.70 -5.66
CA SER A 199 -5.85 19.61 -5.20
C SER A 199 -5.97 20.02 -3.73
N ASP A 200 -7.17 20.04 -3.17
CA ASP A 200 -7.52 20.41 -1.81
C ASP A 200 -7.24 19.32 -0.75
N LEU A 201 -7.11 18.05 -1.14
CA LEU A 201 -6.84 16.96 -0.19
C LEU A 201 -5.51 17.15 0.57
N ILE A 202 -5.52 17.17 1.89
CA ILE A 202 -4.29 17.25 2.70
C ILE A 202 -3.87 15.85 3.14
N ILE A 203 -2.62 15.48 2.86
CA ILE A 203 -2.02 14.18 3.22
C ILE A 203 -0.81 14.44 4.11
N TYR A 204 -0.74 13.73 5.25
CA TYR A 204 0.39 13.76 6.16
C TYR A 204 1.18 12.47 6.07
N SER A 205 2.51 12.56 6.22
CA SER A 205 3.38 11.43 6.48
C SER A 205 3.42 11.17 7.99
N MET A 206 3.05 9.96 8.42
CA MET A 206 3.14 9.55 9.83
C MET A 206 4.56 9.17 10.25
N GLN A 207 5.54 9.23 9.35
CA GLN A 207 6.94 9.15 9.75
C GLN A 207 7.44 10.52 10.23
N THR A 208 7.20 11.57 9.44
CA THR A 208 7.73 12.91 9.70
C THR A 208 6.77 13.77 10.52
N GLY A 209 5.47 13.53 10.41
CA GLY A 209 4.41 14.41 10.92
C GLY A 209 4.13 15.60 9.99
N LEU A 210 4.73 15.65 8.81
CA LEU A 210 4.60 16.77 7.89
C LEU A 210 3.59 16.48 6.77
N VAL A 211 3.02 17.55 6.22
CA VAL A 211 2.23 17.48 4.99
C VAL A 211 3.14 17.07 3.84
N VAL A 212 2.66 16.15 3.00
CA VAL A 212 3.40 15.67 1.83
C VAL A 212 3.00 16.48 0.61
N ASP A 213 3.99 16.96 -0.16
CA ASP A 213 3.73 17.56 -1.47
C ASP A 213 3.19 16.50 -2.43
N LYS A 214 2.08 16.79 -3.10
CA LYS A 214 1.48 15.88 -4.09
C LYS A 214 2.36 15.68 -5.33
N ASN A 215 3.33 16.57 -5.55
CA ASN A 215 4.32 16.44 -6.60
C ASN A 215 5.52 15.58 -6.21
N THR A 216 5.65 15.18 -4.94
CA THR A 216 6.70 14.26 -4.50
C THR A 216 6.62 12.97 -5.31
N SER A 217 7.76 12.55 -5.84
CA SER A 217 7.84 11.36 -6.68
C SER A 217 7.63 10.08 -5.87
N LEU A 218 7.22 9.02 -6.56
CA LEU A 218 7.09 7.70 -5.96
C LEU A 218 8.43 7.27 -5.35
N LYS A 219 9.54 7.48 -6.07
CA LYS A 219 10.89 7.18 -5.57
C LYS A 219 11.20 7.88 -4.25
N GLU A 220 10.98 9.19 -4.15
CA GLU A 220 11.23 9.95 -2.92
C GLU A 220 10.37 9.44 -1.75
N LEU A 221 9.11 9.09 -2.00
CA LEU A 221 8.25 8.49 -0.98
C LEU A 221 8.76 7.11 -0.53
N GLN A 222 9.38 6.34 -1.42
CA GLN A 222 9.96 5.03 -1.12
C GLN A 222 11.29 5.11 -0.40
N ASP A 223 12.12 6.10 -0.72
CA ASP A 223 13.40 6.31 -0.04
C ASP A 223 13.18 6.53 1.47
N ASN A 224 12.01 7.09 1.86
CA ASN A 224 11.62 7.20 3.26
C ASN A 224 11.34 5.85 3.95
N TRP A 225 11.09 4.78 3.19
CA TRP A 225 10.83 3.43 3.70
C TRP A 225 12.11 2.61 3.86
N ILE A 226 13.24 3.04 3.30
CA ILE A 226 14.49 2.26 3.22
C ILE A 226 15.04 1.80 4.58
N ASN A 227 14.73 2.56 5.63
CA ASN A 227 15.19 2.27 6.99
C ASN A 227 14.28 1.28 7.75
N MET A 228 13.21 0.78 7.13
CA MET A 228 12.30 -0.18 7.75
C MET A 228 12.64 -1.62 7.31
N ASN A 229 13.10 -2.44 8.25
CA ASN A 229 13.46 -3.84 8.02
C ASN A 229 12.35 -4.64 7.31
N ILE A 230 11.09 -4.35 7.60
CA ILE A 230 9.93 -5.06 7.05
C ILE A 230 9.78 -4.93 5.52
N PHE A 231 10.47 -3.96 4.90
CA PHE A 231 10.53 -3.78 3.44
C PHE A 231 11.85 -4.25 2.84
N ASN A 232 12.77 -4.75 3.65
CA ASN A 232 14.05 -5.29 3.20
C ASN A 232 13.89 -6.78 2.83
N TRP A 233 14.13 -7.12 1.56
CA TRP A 233 14.01 -8.50 1.08
C TRP A 233 14.86 -9.50 1.87
N ARG A 234 16.12 -9.14 2.19
CA ARG A 234 17.04 -10.00 2.93
C ARG A 234 16.47 -10.32 4.32
N PHE A 235 16.01 -9.30 5.04
CA PHE A 235 15.36 -9.49 6.34
C PHE A 235 14.14 -10.41 6.24
N ILE A 236 13.27 -10.18 5.25
CA ILE A 236 12.06 -10.99 5.02
C ILE A 236 12.41 -12.45 4.73
N LYS A 237 13.39 -12.70 3.86
CA LYS A 237 13.85 -14.04 3.47
C LYS A 237 14.49 -14.79 4.63
N GLU A 238 15.48 -14.19 5.30
CA GLU A 238 16.23 -14.81 6.41
C GLU A 238 15.33 -15.19 7.59
N ASN A 239 14.25 -14.43 7.82
CA ASN A 239 13.31 -14.74 8.91
C ASN A 239 12.21 -15.72 8.48
N TYR A 240 12.07 -16.03 7.19
CA TYR A 240 11.13 -17.03 6.69
C TYR A 240 11.77 -18.43 6.56
N GLU A 241 12.95 -18.49 5.95
CA GLU A 241 13.77 -19.72 5.78
C GLU A 241 14.36 -20.18 7.11
#